data_AF-A0AAD3RSB8-F1
#
_entry.id   AF-A0AAD3RSB8-F1
#
_cell.length_a   1.000
_cell.length_b   1.000
_cell.length_c   1.000
_cell.angle_alpha   90.00
_cell.angle_beta   90.00
_cell.angle_gamma   90.00
#
_symmetry.space_group_name_H-M   'P 1'
#
loop_
_entity.id
_entity.type
_entity.pdbx_description
1 polymer ?
#
loop_
_entity_poly.entity_id
_entity_poly.type
_entity_poly.pdbx_seq_one_letter_code
_entity_poly.pdbx_strand_id
1 'polypeptide(L)'
;MESLRSDFGSTEAEMRQLHVMMVPWLSKSHIRAFLELAKKLGAHGLKISFLSAPLNIRWIRQQLQPIPEIDLLELPLPSIDGLPEGVESTADLKRGGTFGLLLKAMDEWEKSFEALLERISPDLMAAALPHGFVERTQRRGLLVTEWAPQLHILAHSSTGAFLNHCGWISVSEGLRFGVPFVTLPLQYEQGLNAKLIAQELKLGVEVRRNEEDDSFSKEDICRAVCTLMVEEEGRQIRSRVQEISRDLTRNDSQIYRANIQSFVSLIKQKVSCK
;
A
#
# COMPACT_ATOMS: atom_id res chain seq x y z
N MET A 1 45.91 -21.39 -37.55
CA MET A 1 45.84 -21.86 -36.14
C MET A 1 47.07 -21.29 -35.46
N GLU A 2 47.06 -20.12 -34.84
CA GLU A 2 46.05 -19.52 -33.96
C GLU A 2 45.89 -18.02 -34.24
N SER A 3 44.63 -17.57 -34.21
CA SER A 3 44.26 -16.18 -34.21
C SER A 3 43.85 -15.75 -32.79
N LEU A 4 43.99 -14.45 -32.52
CA LEU A 4 43.17 -13.69 -31.56
C LEU A 4 43.42 -13.95 -30.07
N ARG A 5 44.30 -13.15 -29.47
CA ARG A 5 44.02 -12.50 -28.17
C ARG A 5 44.45 -11.03 -28.24
N SER A 6 43.57 -10.22 -28.82
CA SER A 6 43.56 -8.76 -28.63
C SER A 6 43.03 -8.44 -27.23
N ASP A 7 43.66 -7.46 -26.60
CA ASP A 7 43.04 -6.40 -25.82
C ASP A 7 41.76 -6.74 -25.04
N PHE A 8 41.94 -7.11 -23.78
CA PHE A 8 40.96 -6.81 -22.72
C PHE A 8 41.66 -6.09 -21.57
N GLY A 9 42.16 -4.90 -21.88
CA GLY A 9 42.24 -3.82 -20.91
C GLY A 9 40.90 -3.10 -20.87
N SER A 10 39.89 -3.73 -20.28
CA SER A 10 38.68 -3.02 -19.85
C SER A 10 38.76 -2.93 -18.33
N THR A 11 39.08 -1.73 -17.86
CA THR A 11 38.92 -1.25 -16.49
C THR A 11 37.73 -1.92 -15.79
N GLU A 12 37.96 -2.48 -14.60
CA GLU A 12 36.89 -2.68 -13.62
C GLU A 12 36.13 -1.35 -13.51
N ALA A 13 34.99 -1.25 -14.17
CA ALA A 13 34.01 -0.25 -13.80
C ALA A 13 33.67 -0.57 -12.35
N GLU A 14 34.00 0.33 -11.43
CA GLU A 14 33.56 0.25 -10.03
C GLU A 14 32.09 -0.16 -10.04
N MET A 15 31.79 -1.38 -9.61
CA MET A 15 30.41 -1.85 -9.53
C MET A 15 29.72 -0.98 -8.48
N ARG A 16 29.05 0.07 -8.94
CA ARG A 16 28.33 1.01 -8.09
C ARG A 16 27.30 0.23 -7.26
N GLN A 17 27.44 0.29 -5.95
CA GLN A 17 26.53 -0.35 -5.01
C GLN A 17 25.15 0.31 -5.13
N LEU A 18 24.12 -0.49 -5.45
CA LEU A 18 22.75 0.02 -5.59
C LEU A 18 22.21 0.54 -4.25
N HIS A 19 21.73 1.78 -4.26
CA HIS A 19 21.16 2.45 -3.10
C HIS A 19 19.63 2.56 -3.18
N VAL A 20 18.94 1.94 -2.22
CA VAL A 20 17.48 1.95 -2.10
C VAL A 20 17.02 2.87 -0.98
N MET A 21 16.06 3.76 -1.26
CA MET A 21 15.39 4.54 -0.23
C MET A 21 14.02 3.95 0.10
N MET A 22 13.76 3.76 1.39
CA MET A 22 12.53 3.18 1.94
C MET A 22 11.80 4.19 2.80
N VAL A 23 10.52 4.40 2.48
CA VAL A 23 9.64 5.36 3.17
C VAL A 23 8.37 4.63 3.61
N PRO A 24 8.39 3.90 4.74
CA PRO A 24 7.22 3.23 5.25
C PRO A 24 6.13 4.22 5.67
N TRP A 25 4.87 3.78 5.55
CA TRP A 25 3.76 4.47 6.20
C TRP A 25 4.01 4.60 7.70
N LEU A 26 3.64 5.74 8.29
CA LEU A 26 3.84 6.07 9.71
C LEU A 26 2.87 5.30 10.62
N SER A 27 3.00 3.98 10.60
CA SER A 27 2.34 3.05 11.49
C SER A 27 3.32 1.94 11.87
N LYS A 28 3.30 1.51 13.13
CA LYS A 28 4.27 0.53 13.64
C LYS A 28 4.27 -0.79 12.85
N SER A 29 3.12 -1.21 12.32
CA SER A 29 3.01 -2.42 11.51
C SER A 29 3.74 -2.29 10.16
N HIS A 30 3.58 -1.17 9.45
CA HIS A 30 4.25 -0.93 8.15
C HIS A 30 5.75 -0.71 8.33
N ILE A 31 6.14 0.04 9.36
CA ILE A 31 7.55 0.28 9.68
C ILE A 31 8.25 -1.06 9.94
N ARG A 32 7.65 -1.96 10.72
CA ARG A 32 8.23 -3.28 10.99
C ARG A 32 8.38 -4.12 9.71
N ALA A 33 7.36 -4.14 8.85
CA ALA A 33 7.40 -4.90 7.60
C ALA A 33 8.51 -4.40 6.67
N PHE A 34 8.60 -3.08 6.48
CA PHE A 34 9.67 -2.46 5.69
C PHE A 34 11.04 -2.70 6.32
N LEU A 35 11.15 -2.72 7.65
CA LEU A 35 12.41 -2.97 8.33
C LEU A 35 12.92 -4.40 8.08
N GLU A 36 12.03 -5.40 8.09
CA GLU A 36 12.41 -6.77 7.74
C GLU A 36 12.85 -6.89 6.28
N LEU A 37 12.21 -6.15 5.37
CA LEU A 37 12.65 -6.06 3.98
C LEU A 37 14.03 -5.39 3.88
N ALA A 38 14.24 -4.26 4.58
CA ALA A 38 15.51 -3.54 4.62
C ALA A 38 16.66 -4.44 5.08
N LYS A 39 16.44 -5.25 6.14
CA LYS A 39 17.40 -6.25 6.62
C LYS A 39 17.76 -7.25 5.53
N LYS A 40 16.76 -7.81 4.83
CA LYS A 40 16.98 -8.78 3.76
C LYS A 40 17.76 -8.14 2.61
N LEU A 41 17.40 -6.95 2.16
CA LEU A 41 18.11 -6.29 1.07
C LEU A 41 19.53 -5.88 1.45
N GLY A 42 19.73 -5.34 2.66
CA GLY A 42 21.05 -5.00 3.19
C GLY A 42 21.98 -6.22 3.26
N ALA A 43 21.47 -7.36 3.71
CA ALA A 43 22.23 -8.62 3.73
C ALA A 43 22.65 -9.12 2.33
N HIS A 44 22.03 -8.63 1.26
CA HIS A 44 22.41 -8.92 -0.13
C HIS A 44 23.28 -7.83 -0.75
N GLY A 45 23.85 -6.93 0.07
CA GLY A 45 24.81 -5.92 -0.35
C GLY A 45 24.20 -4.66 -0.95
N LEU A 46 22.88 -4.44 -0.82
CA LEU A 46 22.25 -3.19 -1.23
C LEU A 46 22.38 -2.16 -0.11
N LYS A 47 22.79 -0.93 -0.44
CA LYS A 47 22.75 0.18 0.51
C LYS A 47 21.29 0.61 0.68
N ILE A 48 20.84 0.80 1.92
CA ILE A 48 19.45 1.17 2.24
C ILE A 48 19.46 2.48 3.03
N SER A 49 18.63 3.44 2.62
CA SER A 49 18.26 4.59 3.44
C SER A 49 16.81 4.42 3.91
N PHE A 50 16.63 4.16 5.20
CA PHE A 50 15.34 3.93 5.82
C PHE A 50 14.84 5.22 6.47
N LEU A 51 13.88 5.88 5.85
CA LEU A 51 13.36 7.16 6.28
C LEU A 51 12.16 6.99 7.22
N SER A 52 12.16 7.66 8.37
CA SER A 52 10.95 7.80 9.17
C SER A 52 11.02 9.03 10.07
N ALA A 53 9.92 9.28 10.78
CA ALA A 53 9.85 10.33 11.78
C ALA A 53 10.76 10.03 13.01
N PRO A 54 11.32 11.04 13.69
CA PRO A 54 12.34 10.87 14.74
C PRO A 54 12.02 9.86 15.86
N LEU A 55 10.81 9.86 16.41
CA LEU A 55 10.35 8.92 17.43
C LEU A 55 10.21 7.50 16.87
N ASN A 56 9.84 7.36 15.60
CA ASN A 56 9.86 6.06 14.93
C ASN A 56 11.28 5.55 14.74
N ILE A 57 12.22 6.38 14.30
CA ILE A 57 13.64 6.00 14.19
C ILE A 57 14.21 5.64 15.57
N ARG A 58 13.88 6.39 16.62
CA ARG A 58 14.27 6.07 18.00
C ARG A 58 13.74 4.70 18.43
N TRP A 59 12.48 4.42 18.12
CA TRP A 59 11.85 3.13 18.39
C TRP A 59 12.54 1.98 17.60
N ILE A 60 12.91 2.21 16.33
CA ILE A 60 13.65 1.22 15.52
C ILE A 60 15.02 0.95 16.14
N ARG A 61 15.78 1.98 16.54
CA ARG A 61 17.11 1.83 17.14
C ARG A 61 17.10 1.01 18.43
N GLN A 62 16.01 1.02 19.18
CA GLN A 62 15.86 0.19 20.38
C GLN A 62 15.69 -1.31 20.08
N GLN A 63 15.27 -1.64 18.86
CA GLN A 63 14.93 -3.01 18.46
C GLN A 63 15.89 -3.60 17.43
N LEU A 64 16.69 -2.76 16.79
CA LEU A 64 17.55 -3.12 15.67
C LEU A 64 19.02 -3.04 16.09
N GLN A 65 19.75 -4.15 15.97
CA GLN A 65 21.21 -4.09 15.98
C GLN A 65 21.70 -3.38 14.71
N PRO A 66 22.71 -2.50 14.77
CA PRO A 66 23.21 -1.79 13.60
C PRO A 66 23.57 -2.74 12.46
N ILE A 67 23.05 -2.46 11.26
CA ILE A 67 23.40 -3.17 10.03
C ILE A 67 24.13 -2.15 9.14
N PRO A 68 25.39 -2.41 8.73
CA PRO A 68 26.21 -1.43 8.00
C PRO A 68 25.55 -0.88 6.72
N GLU A 69 24.76 -1.72 6.07
CA GLU A 69 24.09 -1.39 4.82
C GLU A 69 22.83 -0.55 5.02
N ILE A 70 22.32 -0.37 6.25
CA ILE A 70 21.07 0.37 6.52
C ILE A 70 21.36 1.66 7.29
N ASP A 71 21.17 2.79 6.61
CA ASP A 71 21.16 4.12 7.22
C ASP A 71 19.75 4.49 7.65
N LEU A 72 19.56 4.72 8.95
CA LEU A 72 18.30 5.23 9.48
C LEU A 72 18.28 6.75 9.38
N LEU A 73 17.38 7.27 8.56
CA LEU A 73 17.23 8.70 8.31
C LEU A 73 16.01 9.24 9.04
N GLU A 74 16.23 10.34 9.74
CA GLU A 74 15.19 11.08 10.44
C GLU A 74 14.70 12.23 9.57
N LEU A 75 13.39 12.34 9.45
CA LEU A 75 12.77 13.52 8.87
C LEU A 75 11.60 13.93 9.77
N PRO A 76 11.66 15.09 10.45
CA PRO A 76 10.57 15.54 11.31
C PRO A 76 9.30 15.82 10.52
N LEU A 77 8.14 15.49 11.09
CA LEU A 77 6.85 15.93 10.56
C LEU A 77 6.70 17.45 10.74
N PRO A 78 6.10 18.16 9.78
CA PRO A 78 5.76 19.57 9.95
C PRO A 78 4.73 19.74 11.08
N SER A 79 4.84 20.86 11.78
CA SER A 79 3.89 21.21 12.84
C SER A 79 2.56 21.62 12.22
N ILE A 80 1.47 20.91 12.57
CA ILE A 80 0.11 21.21 12.12
C ILE A 80 -0.72 21.63 13.33
N ASP A 81 -1.42 22.76 13.20
CA ASP A 81 -2.33 23.26 14.23
C ASP A 81 -3.35 22.19 14.64
N GLY A 82 -3.37 21.88 15.94
CA GLY A 82 -4.26 20.88 16.53
C GLY A 82 -3.71 19.45 16.53
N LEU A 83 -2.54 19.18 15.93
CA LEU A 83 -1.83 17.92 16.10
C LEU A 83 -0.94 18.01 17.35
N PRO A 84 -1.13 17.15 18.37
CA PRO A 84 -0.28 17.18 19.56
C PRO A 84 1.19 16.89 19.24
N GLU A 85 2.09 17.53 19.97
CA GLU A 85 3.52 17.27 19.87
C GLU A 85 3.84 15.81 20.23
N GLY A 86 4.76 15.19 19.48
CA GLY A 86 5.17 13.80 19.66
C GLY A 86 4.24 12.75 19.03
N VAL A 87 3.28 13.16 18.20
CA VAL A 87 2.48 12.24 17.37
C VAL A 87 3.16 12.03 16.04
N GLU A 88 3.73 10.83 15.84
CA GLU A 88 4.48 10.49 14.63
C GLU A 88 4.07 9.14 14.04
N SER A 89 3.09 8.49 14.64
CA SER A 89 2.50 7.24 14.17
C SER A 89 1.02 7.22 14.49
N THR A 90 0.25 6.47 13.71
CA THR A 90 -1.18 6.25 14.00
C THR A 90 -1.42 5.65 15.38
N ALA A 91 -0.43 4.94 15.94
CA ALA A 91 -0.47 4.41 17.30
C ALA A 91 -0.40 5.48 18.42
N ASP A 92 0.12 6.68 18.11
CA ASP A 92 0.27 7.77 19.07
C ASP A 92 -1.02 8.63 19.17
N LEU A 93 -1.98 8.39 18.28
CA LEU A 93 -3.24 9.11 18.24
C LEU A 93 -4.16 8.69 19.40
N LYS A 94 -4.53 9.65 20.25
CA LYS A 94 -5.64 9.47 21.20
C LYS A 94 -6.97 9.45 20.42
N ARG A 95 -7.96 8.69 20.91
CA ARG A 95 -9.32 8.66 20.31
C ARG A 95 -9.88 10.09 20.23
N GLY A 96 -10.07 10.64 19.03
CA GLY A 96 -10.58 12.01 18.90
C GLY A 96 -10.41 12.76 17.56
N GLY A 97 -10.20 12.09 16.42
CA GLY A 97 -10.27 12.76 15.11
C GLY A 97 -8.98 13.45 14.61
N THR A 98 -7.85 13.27 15.29
CA THR A 98 -6.54 13.84 14.88
C THR A 98 -5.85 13.06 13.75
N PHE A 99 -6.43 11.95 13.28
CA PHE A 99 -5.92 11.18 12.14
C PHE A 99 -5.82 12.04 10.87
N GLY A 100 -6.83 12.87 10.59
CA GLY A 100 -6.81 13.77 9.44
C GLY A 100 -5.70 14.84 9.53
N LEU A 101 -5.30 15.23 10.74
CA LEU A 101 -4.21 16.19 10.96
C LEU A 101 -2.85 15.53 10.77
N LEU A 102 -2.70 14.25 11.16
CA LEU A 102 -1.51 13.47 10.86
C LEU A 102 -1.36 13.25 9.34
N LEU A 103 -2.45 12.97 8.62
CA LEU A 103 -2.43 12.90 7.15
C LEU A 103 -2.00 14.23 6.54
N LYS A 104 -2.59 15.34 6.99
CA LYS A 104 -2.20 16.69 6.54
C LYS A 104 -0.72 16.99 6.81
N ALA A 105 -0.18 16.58 7.95
CA ALA A 105 1.25 16.73 8.26
C ALA A 105 2.12 15.91 7.29
N MET A 106 1.67 14.73 6.89
CA MET A 106 2.37 13.91 5.90
C MET A 106 2.28 14.50 4.48
N ASP A 107 1.16 15.12 4.12
CA ASP A 107 1.00 15.80 2.82
C ASP A 107 1.88 17.06 2.73
N GLU A 108 1.97 17.85 3.82
CA GLU A 108 2.84 19.05 3.88
C GLU A 108 4.33 18.71 3.99
N TRP A 109 4.68 17.42 3.99
CA TRP A 109 6.05 16.93 4.12
C TRP A 109 6.87 17.02 2.83
N GLU A 110 6.21 17.29 1.70
CA GLU A 110 6.72 17.32 0.33
C GLU A 110 8.06 18.07 0.21
N LYS A 111 8.13 19.34 0.64
CA LYS A 111 9.32 20.19 0.43
C LYS A 111 10.57 19.68 1.16
N SER A 112 10.40 19.18 2.39
CA SER A 112 11.50 18.64 3.19
C SER A 112 11.95 17.28 2.65
N PHE A 113 11.02 16.54 2.04
CA PHE A 113 11.29 15.27 1.39
C PHE A 113 12.05 15.47 0.06
N GLU A 114 11.65 16.44 -0.77
CA GLU A 114 12.35 16.80 -2.01
C GLU A 114 13.82 17.17 -1.77
N ALA A 115 14.08 18.07 -0.81
CA ALA A 115 15.44 18.46 -0.45
C ALA A 115 16.27 17.27 0.06
N LEU A 116 15.63 16.28 0.67
CA LEU A 116 16.27 15.05 1.11
C LEU A 116 16.60 14.13 -0.07
N LEU A 117 15.70 14.00 -1.05
CA LEU A 117 15.91 13.22 -2.26
C LEU A 117 17.06 13.77 -3.09
N GLU A 118 17.15 15.09 -3.26
CA GLU A 118 18.26 15.74 -3.97
C GLU A 118 19.61 15.46 -3.30
N ARG A 119 19.63 15.40 -1.96
CA ARG A 119 20.85 15.16 -1.19
C ARG A 119 21.30 13.69 -1.23
N ILE A 120 20.36 12.75 -1.18
CA ILE A 120 20.65 11.31 -1.10
C ILE A 120 20.87 10.72 -2.49
N SER A 121 20.11 11.19 -3.48
CA SER A 121 20.13 10.69 -4.87
C SER A 121 20.12 9.15 -4.96
N PRO A 122 19.15 8.46 -4.32
CA PRO A 122 19.12 7.00 -4.32
C PRO A 122 18.93 6.45 -5.74
N ASP A 123 19.59 5.33 -6.06
CA ASP A 123 19.45 4.66 -7.36
C ASP A 123 18.05 4.05 -7.54
N LEU A 124 17.39 3.73 -6.43
CA LEU A 124 16.07 3.12 -6.41
C LEU A 124 15.19 3.69 -5.28
N MET A 125 14.07 4.30 -5.66
CA MET A 125 12.91 4.36 -4.76
C MET A 125 12.18 3.04 -4.89
N ALA A 126 11.65 2.46 -3.80
CA ALA A 126 10.91 1.19 -3.85
C ALA A 126 9.59 1.33 -4.66
N ALA A 127 9.75 1.36 -5.99
CA ALA A 127 8.84 1.21 -7.11
C ALA A 127 9.69 1.29 -8.42
N ALA A 128 10.80 0.54 -8.57
CA ALA A 128 11.43 0.44 -9.89
C ALA A 128 10.52 -0.32 -10.83
N LEU A 129 10.13 0.36 -11.90
CA LEU A 129 9.51 -0.31 -13.04
C LEU A 129 10.61 -0.89 -13.93
N PRO A 130 10.38 -2.05 -14.56
CA PRO A 130 11.33 -2.61 -15.52
C PRO A 130 11.67 -1.60 -16.61
N HIS A 131 12.92 -1.59 -17.07
CA HIS A 131 13.35 -0.72 -18.18
C HIS A 131 12.36 -0.79 -19.36
N GLY A 132 11.96 0.36 -19.90
CA GLY A 132 11.03 0.47 -21.01
C GLY A 132 9.55 0.21 -20.66
N PHE A 133 9.18 0.07 -19.39
CA PHE A 133 7.81 -0.29 -19.00
C PHE A 133 6.80 0.78 -19.40
N VAL A 134 7.09 2.06 -19.13
CA VAL A 134 6.19 3.18 -19.46
C VAL A 134 5.98 3.22 -20.97
N GLU A 135 7.05 3.13 -21.75
CA GLU A 135 7.04 3.17 -23.21
C GLU A 135 6.23 2.02 -23.82
N ARG A 136 6.32 0.82 -23.23
CA ARG A 136 5.56 -0.36 -23.65
C ARG A 136 4.07 -0.29 -23.28
N THR A 137 3.71 0.50 -22.26
CA THR A 137 2.35 0.51 -21.68
C THR A 137 1.56 1.78 -21.97
N GLN A 138 2.21 2.90 -22.32
CA GLN A 138 1.61 4.23 -22.49
C GLN A 138 0.38 4.32 -23.40
N ARG A 139 0.22 3.39 -24.36
CA ARG A 139 -0.95 3.38 -25.27
C ARG A 139 -2.19 2.71 -24.67
N ARG A 140 -2.02 1.95 -23.58
CA ARG A 140 -3.06 1.09 -22.98
C ARG A 140 -3.14 1.20 -21.45
N GLY A 141 -2.20 1.89 -20.82
CA GLY A 141 -2.13 2.07 -19.39
C GLY A 141 -1.58 3.44 -19.04
N LEU A 142 -2.09 3.99 -17.94
CA LEU A 142 -1.57 5.19 -17.31
C LEU A 142 -0.82 4.75 -16.05
N LEU A 143 0.42 5.21 -15.91
CA LEU A 143 1.18 5.05 -14.68
C LEU A 143 1.04 6.31 -13.84
N VAL A 144 0.65 6.14 -12.58
CA VAL A 144 0.71 7.17 -11.55
C VAL A 144 1.67 6.66 -10.49
N THR A 145 2.79 7.36 -10.29
CA THR A 145 3.86 6.96 -9.35
C THR A 145 3.64 7.47 -7.94
N GLU A 146 2.73 8.43 -7.78
CA GLU A 146 2.36 9.03 -6.50
C GLU A 146 0.93 8.61 -6.12
N TRP A 147 0.22 9.48 -5.40
CA TRP A 147 -1.15 9.23 -5.01
C TRP A 147 -2.11 9.39 -6.19
N ALA A 148 -3.00 8.41 -6.35
CA ALA A 148 -4.09 8.46 -7.32
C ALA A 148 -5.42 8.69 -6.59
N PRO A 149 -6.35 9.49 -7.14
CA PRO A 149 -7.63 9.78 -6.51
C PRO A 149 -8.58 8.58 -6.54
N GLN A 150 -8.32 7.58 -5.68
CA GLN A 150 -8.97 6.27 -5.67
C GLN A 150 -10.50 6.36 -5.72
N LEU A 151 -11.11 7.18 -4.87
CA LEU A 151 -12.57 7.36 -4.87
C LEU A 151 -13.12 7.85 -6.21
N HIS A 152 -12.43 8.80 -6.86
CA HIS A 152 -12.84 9.32 -8.17
C HIS A 152 -12.65 8.26 -9.26
N ILE A 153 -11.58 7.47 -9.19
CA ILE A 153 -11.34 6.36 -10.12
C ILE A 153 -12.43 5.29 -9.94
N LEU A 154 -12.72 4.87 -8.71
CA LEU A 154 -13.74 3.87 -8.43
C LEU A 154 -15.14 4.32 -8.83
N ALA A 155 -15.45 5.62 -8.69
CA ALA A 155 -16.73 6.19 -9.11
C ALA A 155 -16.88 6.31 -10.63
N HIS A 156 -15.79 6.22 -11.39
CA HIS A 156 -15.82 6.44 -12.84
C HIS A 156 -16.39 5.23 -13.59
N SER A 157 -17.29 5.48 -14.55
CA SER A 157 -17.99 4.41 -15.30
C SER A 157 -17.07 3.52 -16.15
N SER A 158 -15.88 4.00 -16.49
CA SER A 158 -14.86 3.22 -17.20
C SER A 158 -14.10 2.23 -16.30
N THR A 159 -14.28 2.30 -14.99
CA THR A 159 -13.59 1.41 -14.05
C THR A 159 -14.27 0.06 -14.03
N GLY A 160 -13.64 -0.92 -14.69
CA GLY A 160 -14.16 -2.27 -14.82
C GLY A 160 -13.70 -3.25 -13.74
N ALA A 161 -12.60 -2.99 -13.05
CA ALA A 161 -12.11 -3.87 -11.99
C ALA A 161 -11.19 -3.12 -11.06
N PHE A 162 -11.06 -3.61 -9.84
CA PHE A 162 -10.14 -3.10 -8.86
C PHE A 162 -9.18 -4.20 -8.39
N LEU A 163 -7.95 -4.17 -8.90
CA LEU A 163 -6.85 -4.96 -8.34
C LEU A 163 -6.47 -4.36 -6.98
N ASN A 164 -6.75 -5.09 -5.91
CA ASN A 164 -6.71 -4.58 -4.55
C ASN A 164 -5.97 -5.55 -3.63
N HIS A 165 -5.18 -5.01 -2.71
CA HIS A 165 -4.52 -5.76 -1.65
C HIS A 165 -5.47 -6.26 -0.56
N CYS A 166 -6.78 -5.98 -0.65
CA CYS A 166 -7.82 -6.44 0.29
C CYS A 166 -7.78 -5.78 1.68
N GLY A 167 -7.26 -4.56 1.78
CA GLY A 167 -7.48 -3.71 2.95
C GLY A 167 -8.96 -3.34 3.04
N TRP A 168 -9.56 -3.49 4.23
CA TRP A 168 -11.02 -3.41 4.38
C TRP A 168 -11.62 -2.04 3.99
N ILE A 169 -10.85 -0.96 4.14
CA ILE A 169 -11.26 0.38 3.68
C ILE A 169 -11.42 0.40 2.16
N SER A 170 -10.38 0.02 1.40
CA SER A 170 -10.44 -0.03 -0.06
C SER A 170 -11.49 -1.00 -0.58
N VAL A 171 -11.72 -2.12 0.14
CA VAL A 171 -12.81 -3.06 -0.17
C VAL A 171 -14.17 -2.36 -0.01
N SER A 172 -14.39 -1.67 1.10
CA SER A 172 -15.65 -0.95 1.36
C SER A 172 -15.91 0.15 0.31
N GLU A 173 -14.88 0.88 -0.11
CA GLU A 173 -14.98 1.88 -1.17
C GLU A 173 -15.31 1.26 -2.53
N GLY A 174 -14.65 0.16 -2.91
CA GLY A 174 -14.97 -0.55 -4.16
C GLY A 174 -16.40 -1.09 -4.18
N LEU A 175 -16.87 -1.65 -3.06
CA LEU A 175 -18.25 -2.12 -2.92
C LEU A 175 -19.27 -0.99 -3.03
N ARG A 176 -18.97 0.16 -2.42
CA ARG A 176 -19.83 1.35 -2.51
C ARG A 176 -20.09 1.75 -3.96
N PHE A 177 -19.08 1.67 -4.82
CA PHE A 177 -19.21 2.02 -6.25
C PHE A 177 -19.53 0.83 -7.17
N GLY A 178 -19.73 -0.37 -6.61
CA GLY A 178 -20.10 -1.53 -7.40
C GLY A 178 -18.98 -2.07 -8.30
N VAL A 179 -17.71 -1.85 -7.91
CA VAL A 179 -16.54 -2.29 -8.69
C VAL A 179 -16.08 -3.67 -8.19
N PRO A 180 -15.99 -4.69 -9.07
CA PRO A 180 -15.54 -6.02 -8.68
C PRO A 180 -14.02 -6.10 -8.47
N PHE A 181 -13.57 -7.08 -7.69
CA PHE A 181 -12.18 -7.15 -7.22
C PHE A 181 -11.34 -8.20 -7.93
N VAL A 182 -10.10 -7.86 -8.23
CA VAL A 182 -9.01 -8.86 -8.33
C VAL A 182 -8.25 -8.79 -7.02
N THR A 183 -8.28 -9.85 -6.23
CA THR A 183 -7.72 -9.84 -4.87
C THR A 183 -6.28 -10.32 -4.88
N LEU A 184 -5.36 -9.45 -4.48
CA LEU A 184 -3.92 -9.69 -4.42
C LEU A 184 -3.41 -9.38 -3.01
N PRO A 185 -3.77 -10.18 -1.99
CA PRO A 185 -3.40 -9.90 -0.61
C PRO A 185 -1.88 -9.91 -0.44
N LEU A 186 -1.34 -8.96 0.31
CA LEU A 186 0.11 -8.82 0.52
C LEU A 186 0.51 -9.10 1.97
N GLN A 187 -0.25 -8.61 2.95
CA GLN A 187 0.12 -8.62 4.37
C GLN A 187 -1.10 -8.71 5.32
N TYR A 188 -0.87 -9.02 6.60
CA TYR A 188 -1.88 -8.96 7.67
C TYR A 188 -3.13 -9.84 7.43
N GLU A 189 -4.32 -9.30 7.70
CA GLU A 189 -5.62 -9.96 7.55
C GLU A 189 -6.08 -10.04 6.09
N GLN A 190 -5.35 -9.45 5.15
CA GLN A 190 -5.73 -9.33 3.75
C GLN A 190 -6.01 -10.68 3.10
N GLY A 191 -5.27 -11.74 3.48
CA GLY A 191 -5.53 -13.09 2.98
C GLY A 191 -6.89 -13.65 3.40
N LEU A 192 -7.34 -13.35 4.63
CA LEU A 192 -8.68 -13.73 5.09
C LEU A 192 -9.75 -12.92 4.35
N ASN A 193 -9.51 -11.62 4.16
CA ASN A 193 -10.41 -10.76 3.38
C ASN A 193 -10.49 -11.24 1.92
N ALA A 194 -9.38 -11.64 1.29
CA ALA A 194 -9.36 -12.15 -0.07
C ALA A 194 -10.24 -13.39 -0.22
N LYS A 195 -10.13 -14.35 0.72
CA LYS A 195 -11.00 -15.54 0.76
C LYS A 195 -12.46 -15.19 0.96
N LEU A 196 -12.77 -14.30 1.91
CA LEU A 196 -14.13 -13.81 2.13
C LEU A 196 -14.71 -13.19 0.84
N ILE A 197 -13.96 -12.33 0.17
CA ILE A 197 -14.40 -11.61 -1.03
C ILE A 197 -14.59 -12.57 -2.22
N ALA A 198 -13.59 -13.40 -2.52
CA ALA A 198 -13.59 -14.23 -3.71
C ALA A 198 -14.36 -15.54 -3.53
N GLN A 199 -14.21 -16.20 -2.38
CA GLN A 199 -14.72 -17.56 -2.16
C GLN A 199 -16.11 -17.56 -1.53
N GLU A 200 -16.34 -16.77 -0.49
CA GLU A 200 -17.61 -16.75 0.23
C GLU A 200 -18.63 -15.81 -0.42
N LEU A 201 -18.22 -14.56 -0.64
CA LEU A 201 -19.12 -13.52 -1.13
C LEU A 201 -19.22 -13.48 -2.66
N LYS A 202 -18.29 -14.12 -3.39
CA LYS A 202 -18.25 -14.14 -4.87
C LYS A 202 -18.22 -12.75 -5.52
N LEU A 203 -17.41 -11.84 -4.97
CA LEU A 203 -17.30 -10.43 -5.37
C LEU A 203 -16.04 -10.11 -6.15
N GLY A 204 -15.22 -11.11 -6.42
CA GLY A 204 -13.95 -10.96 -7.10
C GLY A 204 -13.27 -12.29 -7.39
N VAL A 205 -12.11 -12.20 -8.02
CA VAL A 205 -11.23 -13.34 -8.32
C VAL A 205 -9.94 -13.20 -7.52
N GLU A 206 -9.56 -14.26 -6.81
CA GLU A 206 -8.30 -14.31 -6.07
C GLU A 206 -7.14 -14.70 -6.97
N VAL A 207 -6.07 -13.91 -6.93
CA VAL A 207 -4.84 -14.25 -7.63
C VAL A 207 -4.20 -15.44 -6.90
N ARG A 208 -3.94 -16.52 -7.64
CA ARG A 208 -3.28 -17.69 -7.10
C ARG A 208 -1.89 -17.31 -6.59
N ARG A 209 -1.59 -17.72 -5.36
CA ARG A 209 -0.28 -17.56 -4.73
C ARG A 209 0.48 -18.88 -4.78
N ASN A 210 1.78 -18.83 -5.01
CA ASN A 210 2.65 -19.99 -4.94
C ASN A 210 2.76 -20.46 -3.48
N GLU A 211 2.54 -21.75 -3.24
CA GLU A 211 2.56 -22.35 -1.90
C GLU A 211 3.98 -22.53 -1.35
N GLU A 212 5.01 -22.56 -2.21
CA GLU A 212 6.40 -22.79 -1.80
C GLU A 212 7.10 -21.51 -1.32
N ASP A 213 6.88 -20.38 -2.01
CA ASP A 213 7.61 -19.13 -1.79
C ASP A 213 6.71 -17.90 -1.59
N ASP A 214 5.40 -18.10 -1.49
CA ASP A 214 4.38 -17.05 -1.33
C ASP A 214 4.35 -16.01 -2.47
N SER A 215 4.99 -16.27 -3.60
CA SER A 215 5.07 -15.34 -4.73
C SER A 215 3.82 -15.35 -5.61
N PHE A 216 3.67 -14.30 -6.42
CA PHE A 216 2.64 -14.19 -7.45
C PHE A 216 3.30 -14.20 -8.84
N SER A 217 2.80 -15.07 -9.72
CA SER A 217 3.27 -15.14 -11.10
C SER A 217 2.56 -14.11 -11.99
N LYS A 218 3.23 -13.67 -13.07
CA LYS A 218 2.58 -12.81 -14.07
C LYS A 218 1.42 -13.55 -14.77
N GLU A 219 1.52 -14.87 -14.90
CA GLU A 219 0.51 -15.73 -15.49
C GLU A 219 -0.77 -15.74 -14.64
N ASP A 220 -0.65 -15.86 -13.32
CA ASP A 220 -1.81 -15.91 -12.43
C ASP A 220 -2.47 -14.54 -12.26
N ILE A 221 -1.67 -13.46 -12.23
CA ILE A 221 -2.20 -12.09 -12.26
C ILE A 221 -2.97 -11.86 -13.57
N CYS A 222 -2.37 -12.22 -14.71
CA CYS A 222 -3.01 -12.08 -16.02
C CYS A 222 -4.31 -12.89 -16.09
N ARG A 223 -4.31 -14.14 -15.61
CA ARG A 223 -5.48 -15.00 -15.57
C ARG A 223 -6.61 -14.37 -14.76
N ALA A 224 -6.35 -13.93 -13.53
CA ALA A 224 -7.37 -13.35 -12.67
C ALA A 224 -7.97 -12.06 -13.28
N VAL A 225 -7.13 -11.21 -13.87
CA VAL A 225 -7.60 -10.01 -14.59
C VAL A 225 -8.44 -10.37 -15.81
N CYS A 226 -8.02 -11.34 -16.62
CA CYS A 226 -8.76 -11.82 -17.79
C CYS A 226 -10.11 -12.44 -17.41
N THR A 227 -10.14 -13.29 -16.39
CA THR A 227 -11.38 -13.89 -15.87
C THR A 227 -12.39 -12.81 -15.47
N LEU A 228 -11.93 -11.77 -14.77
CA LEU A 228 -12.85 -10.73 -14.31
C LEU A 228 -13.28 -9.73 -15.40
N MET A 229 -12.38 -9.41 -16.34
CA MET A 229 -12.60 -8.37 -17.35
C MET A 229 -13.17 -8.88 -18.68
N VAL A 230 -12.95 -10.16 -19.02
CA VAL A 230 -13.23 -10.71 -20.35
C VAL A 230 -14.20 -11.87 -20.31
N GLU A 231 -14.04 -12.79 -19.35
CA GLU A 231 -14.78 -14.05 -19.29
C GLU A 231 -16.22 -13.87 -18.78
N GLU A 232 -17.08 -14.88 -19.01
CA GLU A 232 -18.48 -14.87 -18.57
C GLU A 232 -18.59 -14.84 -17.03
N GLU A 233 -17.69 -15.52 -16.34
CA GLU A 233 -17.61 -15.48 -14.87
C GLU A 233 -17.48 -14.05 -14.35
N GLY A 234 -16.64 -13.23 -15.00
CA GLY A 234 -16.49 -11.81 -14.66
C GLY A 234 -17.77 -10.99 -14.82
N ARG A 235 -18.64 -11.33 -15.80
CA ARG A 235 -19.96 -10.68 -15.95
C ARG A 235 -20.87 -11.00 -14.77
N GLN A 236 -20.88 -12.25 -14.31
CA GLN A 236 -21.68 -12.68 -13.17
C GLN A 236 -21.23 -12.00 -11.87
N ILE A 237 -19.91 -11.96 -11.62
CA ILE A 237 -19.33 -11.29 -10.45
C ILE A 237 -19.70 -9.80 -10.45
N ARG A 238 -19.56 -9.13 -11.59
CA ARG A 238 -19.90 -7.70 -11.74
C ARG A 238 -21.37 -7.41 -11.44
N SER A 239 -22.28 -8.23 -11.96
CA SER A 239 -23.72 -8.11 -11.69
C SER A 239 -24.02 -8.21 -10.19
N ARG A 240 -23.39 -9.18 -9.51
CA ARG A 240 -23.54 -9.39 -8.07
C ARG A 240 -22.98 -8.22 -7.24
N VAL A 241 -21.81 -7.70 -7.59
CA VAL A 241 -21.22 -6.56 -6.88
C VAL A 241 -22.08 -5.30 -7.06
N GLN A 242 -22.66 -5.09 -8.25
CA GLN A 242 -23.60 -4.00 -8.49
C GLN A 242 -24.91 -4.15 -7.71
N GLU A 243 -25.39 -5.37 -7.50
CA GLU A 243 -26.55 -5.65 -6.65
C GLU A 243 -26.27 -5.28 -5.19
N ILE A 244 -25.16 -5.76 -4.64
CA ILE A 244 -24.76 -5.43 -3.26
C ILE A 244 -24.54 -3.92 -3.10
N SER A 245 -23.91 -3.25 -4.07
CA SER A 245 -23.75 -1.79 -4.06
C SER A 245 -25.10 -1.06 -3.98
N ARG A 246 -26.10 -1.51 -4.76
CA ARG A 246 -27.47 -0.96 -4.73
C ARG A 246 -28.13 -1.17 -3.36
N ASP A 247 -27.94 -2.33 -2.75
CA ASP A 247 -28.53 -2.63 -1.44
C ASP A 247 -27.85 -1.85 -0.32
N LEU A 248 -26.52 -1.76 -0.35
CA LEU A 248 -25.75 -0.92 0.57
C LEU A 248 -26.19 0.54 0.48
N THR A 249 -26.29 1.10 -0.72
CA THR A 249 -26.71 2.50 -0.90
C THR A 249 -28.16 2.77 -0.49
N ARG A 250 -29.08 1.81 -0.69
CA ARG A 250 -30.48 1.94 -0.26
C ARG A 250 -30.66 1.82 1.25
N ASN A 251 -29.96 0.88 1.88
CA ASN A 251 -30.18 0.51 3.28
C ASN A 251 -29.21 1.17 4.27
N ASP A 252 -28.04 1.66 3.82
CA ASP A 252 -26.98 2.17 4.69
C ASP A 252 -27.50 3.27 5.62
N SER A 253 -28.16 4.29 5.06
CA SER A 253 -28.45 5.48 5.86
C SER A 253 -29.47 5.24 6.98
N GLN A 254 -30.35 4.24 6.85
CA GLN A 254 -31.39 3.96 7.83
C GLN A 254 -30.91 2.93 8.85
N ILE A 255 -30.31 1.83 8.40
CA ILE A 255 -29.86 0.75 9.30
C ILE A 255 -28.64 1.21 10.12
N TYR A 256 -27.63 1.85 9.52
CA TYR A 256 -26.49 2.36 10.29
C TYR A 256 -26.93 3.42 11.30
N ARG A 257 -27.80 4.35 10.90
CA ARG A 257 -28.31 5.36 11.83
C ARG A 257 -29.10 4.73 12.96
N ALA A 258 -29.98 3.76 12.67
CA ALA A 258 -30.73 3.04 13.70
C ALA A 258 -29.81 2.28 14.66
N ASN A 259 -28.78 1.60 14.14
CA ASN A 259 -27.79 0.89 14.95
C ASN A 259 -26.98 1.84 15.84
N ILE A 260 -26.49 2.96 15.27
CA ILE A 260 -25.75 3.98 16.02
C ILE A 260 -26.67 4.62 17.08
N GLN A 261 -27.90 4.96 16.73
CA GLN A 261 -28.88 5.52 17.67
C GLN A 261 -29.21 4.54 18.79
N SER A 262 -29.38 3.25 18.47
CA SER A 262 -29.65 2.21 19.46
C SER A 262 -28.46 2.04 20.40
N PHE A 263 -27.24 2.03 19.87
CA PHE A 263 -26.01 1.96 20.65
C PHE A 263 -25.83 3.19 21.57
N VAL A 264 -26.05 4.40 21.03
CA VAL A 264 -26.02 5.64 21.82
C VAL A 264 -27.08 5.63 22.92
N SER A 265 -28.29 5.14 22.62
CA SER A 265 -29.37 5.02 23.59
C SER A 265 -29.02 4.05 24.72
N LEU A 266 -28.41 2.90 24.38
CA LEU A 266 -27.92 1.93 25.35
C LEU A 266 -26.85 2.53 26.27
N ILE A 267 -25.91 3.32 25.72
CA ILE A 267 -24.90 4.01 26.52
C ILE A 267 -25.55 5.03 27.45
N LYS A 268 -26.47 5.87 26.94
CA LYS A 268 -27.19 6.86 27.76
C LYS A 268 -27.93 6.20 28.92
N GLN A 269 -28.61 5.08 28.67
CA GLN A 269 -29.33 4.34 29.70
C GLN A 269 -28.41 3.78 30.79
N LYS A 270 -27.21 3.31 30.42
CA LYS A 270 -26.20 2.86 31.41
C LYS A 270 -25.51 3.99 32.16
N VAL A 271 -25.38 5.17 31.56
CA VAL A 271 -24.75 6.34 32.17
C VAL A 271 -25.73 7.11 33.08
N SER A 272 -27.03 7.09 32.77
CA SER A 272 -28.09 7.68 33.60
C SER A 272 -28.54 6.82 34.79
N CYS A 273 -28.02 5.60 34.93
CA CYS A 273 -28.25 4.71 36.08
C CYS A 273 -27.21 4.88 37.21
N LYS A 274 -26.60 6.06 37.35
CA LYS A 274 -25.77 6.45 38.48
C LYS A 274 -26.37 7.65 39.20
#